data_AF-A0A126QLB3-F1
#
_entry.id   AF-A0A126QLB3-F1
#
_cell.length_a   1.000
_cell.length_b   1.000
_cell.length_c   1.000
_cell.angle_alpha   90.00
_cell.angle_beta   90.00
_cell.angle_gamma   90.00
#
_symmetry.space_group_name_H-M   'P 1'
#
loop_
_entity.id
_entity.type
_entity.pdbx_description
1 polymer ?
#
loop_
_entity_poly.entity_id
_entity_poly.type
_entity_poly.pdbx_seq_one_letter_code
_entity_poly.pdbx_strand_id
1 'polypeptide(L)'
;MLRVFRLSGGGILNVDNDVDADMCVRQGGVEIDSEVALEVFGDDWSCVAPSCARMAEDGTITYTPPDRSSRGLLWDAASKTWIVDQSSPILAAAVRDERDRLLAACDWTQMPDSPLDADTQAAWTAYRQALRDVPEQPGFPVSVEWPEEPA
;
A
#
# COMPACT_ATOMS: atom_id res chain seq x y z
N MET A 1 -8.06 -3.01 25.03
CA MET A 1 -7.02 -2.02 24.65
C MET A 1 -5.87 -2.81 24.08
N LEU A 2 -5.28 -2.40 22.96
CA LEU A 2 -4.18 -3.15 22.35
C LEU A 2 -2.93 -3.04 23.23
N ARG A 3 -2.41 -4.18 23.69
CA ARG A 3 -1.23 -4.31 24.57
C ARG A 3 -0.19 -5.16 23.86
N VAL A 4 1.08 -4.97 24.18
CA VAL A 4 2.18 -5.69 23.52
C VAL A 4 3.01 -6.42 24.58
N PHE A 5 3.32 -7.69 24.36
CA PHE A 5 4.02 -8.54 25.30
C PHE A 5 5.28 -9.15 24.70
N ARG A 6 6.37 -9.13 25.46
CA ARG A 6 7.54 -9.98 25.22
C ARG A 6 7.33 -11.34 25.87
N LEU A 7 7.33 -12.39 25.07
CA LEU A 7 7.26 -13.79 25.51
C LEU A 7 8.63 -14.28 25.99
N SER A 8 8.65 -15.37 26.78
CA SER A 8 9.89 -15.93 27.35
C SER A 8 10.92 -16.36 26.30
N GLY A 9 10.47 -16.72 25.08
CA GLY A 9 11.34 -17.04 23.94
C GLY A 9 11.84 -15.83 23.15
N GLY A 10 11.63 -14.60 23.67
CA GLY A 10 12.01 -13.34 23.04
C GLY A 10 11.08 -12.85 21.92
N GLY A 11 10.11 -13.66 21.49
CA GLY A 11 9.08 -13.23 20.53
C GLY A 11 8.18 -12.15 21.14
N ILE A 12 7.69 -11.23 20.32
CA ILE A 12 6.78 -10.17 20.76
C ILE A 12 5.41 -10.39 20.13
N LEU A 13 4.35 -10.25 20.92
CA LEU A 13 2.98 -10.50 20.50
C LEU A 13 2.08 -9.35 20.91
N ASN A 14 1.22 -8.89 20.00
CA ASN A 14 0.12 -8.01 20.36
C ASN A 14 -1.07 -8.79 20.92
N VAL A 15 -1.80 -8.16 21.83
CA VAL A 15 -2.96 -8.74 22.48
C VAL A 15 -4.03 -7.67 22.60
N ASP A 16 -5.25 -7.96 22.15
CA ASP A 16 -6.35 -7.00 22.09
C ASP A 16 -7.39 -7.16 23.21
N ASN A 17 -7.29 -8.24 23.99
CA ASN A 17 -8.23 -8.61 25.06
C ASN A 17 -7.52 -8.97 26.37
N ASP A 18 -8.22 -8.78 27.50
CA ASP A 18 -7.63 -8.97 28.83
C ASP A 18 -7.36 -10.44 29.17
N VAL A 19 -8.14 -11.37 28.60
CA VAL A 19 -8.00 -12.81 28.86
C VAL A 19 -6.65 -13.31 28.35
N ASP A 20 -6.31 -12.97 27.12
CA ASP A 20 -5.04 -13.34 26.49
C ASP A 20 -3.88 -12.59 27.14
N ALA A 21 -4.08 -11.35 27.58
CA ALA A 21 -3.07 -10.58 28.28
C ALA A 21 -2.71 -11.24 29.63
N ASP A 22 -3.74 -11.67 30.37
CA ASP A 22 -3.56 -12.46 31.60
C ASP A 22 -2.91 -13.82 31.34
N MET A 23 -3.15 -14.44 30.18
CA MET A 23 -2.44 -15.65 29.77
C MET A 23 -0.96 -15.37 29.50
N CYS A 24 -0.63 -14.29 28.78
CA CYS A 24 0.76 -13.89 28.54
C CYS A 24 1.52 -13.66 29.84
N VAL A 25 0.93 -12.92 30.80
CA VAL A 25 1.55 -12.69 32.12
C VAL A 25 1.76 -14.01 32.88
N ARG A 26 0.75 -14.89 32.90
CA ARG A 26 0.86 -16.21 33.57
C ARG A 26 1.94 -17.11 32.97
N GLN A 27 2.21 -16.98 31.67
CA GLN A 27 3.27 -17.70 30.97
C GLN A 27 4.65 -17.03 31.14
N GLY A 28 4.77 -15.98 31.96
CA GLY A 28 6.03 -15.25 32.19
C GLY A 28 6.34 -14.22 31.11
N GLY A 29 5.35 -13.80 30.34
CA GLY A 29 5.45 -12.68 29.42
C GLY A 29 5.50 -11.34 30.17
N VAL A 30 6.25 -10.40 29.63
CA VAL A 30 6.41 -9.05 30.18
C VAL A 30 5.77 -8.06 29.22
N GLU A 31 4.88 -7.23 29.73
CA GLU A 31 4.27 -6.17 28.93
C GLU A 31 5.33 -5.12 28.54
N ILE A 32 5.32 -4.74 27.28
CA ILE A 32 6.14 -3.65 26.74
C ILE A 32 5.35 -2.37 26.91
N ASP A 33 6.02 -1.34 27.43
CA ASP A 33 5.43 -0.02 27.59
C ASP A 33 4.89 0.52 26.25
N SER A 34 3.72 1.15 26.28
CA SER A 34 3.06 1.67 25.07
C SER A 34 3.90 2.73 24.34
N GLU A 35 4.69 3.53 25.05
CA GLU A 35 5.59 4.52 24.45
C GLU A 35 6.72 3.81 23.70
N VAL A 36 7.33 2.78 24.30
CA VAL A 36 8.34 1.95 23.65
C VAL A 36 7.76 1.21 22.44
N ALA A 37 6.53 0.70 22.56
CA ALA A 37 5.85 0.06 21.43
C ALA A 37 5.60 1.06 20.29
N LEU A 38 5.26 2.32 20.58
CA LEU A 38 5.04 3.37 19.57
C LEU A 38 6.36 3.67 18.88
N GLU A 39 7.41 3.81 19.68
CA GLU A 39 8.76 4.05 19.20
C GLU A 39 9.29 2.91 18.34
N VAL A 40 8.87 1.66 18.50
CA VAL A 40 9.41 0.54 17.71
C VAL A 40 8.53 0.19 16.53
N PHE A 41 7.22 0.15 16.72
CA PHE A 41 6.26 -0.40 15.75
C PHE A 41 5.47 0.68 15.00
N GLY A 42 5.59 1.97 15.37
CA GLY A 42 4.83 3.05 14.75
C GLY A 42 3.32 2.85 14.93
N ASP A 43 2.53 2.97 13.85
CA ASP A 43 1.09 2.68 13.88
C ASP A 43 0.75 1.21 13.57
N ASP A 44 1.76 0.35 13.35
CA ASP A 44 1.57 -1.01 12.81
C ASP A 44 1.38 -2.08 13.90
N TRP A 45 0.93 -1.69 15.10
CA TRP A 45 0.86 -2.54 16.30
C TRP A 45 -0.04 -3.76 16.14
N SER A 46 -1.08 -3.63 15.31
CA SER A 46 -2.02 -4.71 14.99
C SER A 46 -1.34 -5.90 14.30
N CYS A 47 -0.15 -5.70 13.73
CA CYS A 47 0.59 -6.71 12.98
C CYS A 47 1.79 -7.30 13.74
N VAL A 48 2.00 -6.90 15.00
CA VAL A 48 3.10 -7.37 15.83
C VAL A 48 2.84 -8.80 16.30
N ALA A 49 3.67 -9.72 15.82
CA ALA A 49 3.62 -11.14 16.14
C ALA A 49 5.03 -11.72 16.28
N PRO A 50 5.19 -12.89 16.94
CA PRO A 50 6.51 -13.49 17.14
C PRO A 50 7.28 -13.81 15.85
N SER A 51 6.59 -13.87 14.71
CA SER A 51 7.19 -14.07 13.38
C SER A 51 7.86 -12.83 12.80
N CYS A 52 7.46 -11.63 13.22
CA CYS A 52 7.94 -10.35 12.70
C CYS A 52 8.61 -9.47 13.77
N ALA A 53 8.43 -9.76 15.06
CA ALA A 53 8.97 -8.97 16.15
C ALA A 53 9.65 -9.84 17.21
N ARG A 54 10.86 -9.44 17.60
CA ARG A 54 11.68 -10.14 18.61
C ARG A 54 12.48 -9.14 19.43
N MET A 55 12.62 -9.41 20.71
CA MET A 55 13.55 -8.73 21.61
C MET A 55 14.78 -9.60 21.86
N ALA A 56 15.97 -9.05 21.63
CA ALA A 56 17.25 -9.65 21.94
C ALA A 56 17.53 -9.61 23.45
N GLU A 57 18.58 -10.30 23.90
CA GLU A 57 18.96 -10.38 25.32
C GLU A 57 19.43 -9.04 25.90
N ASP A 58 19.96 -8.15 25.05
CA ASP A 58 20.38 -6.78 25.40
C ASP A 58 19.21 -5.79 25.47
N GLY A 59 17.98 -6.24 25.22
CA GLY A 59 16.77 -5.41 25.21
C GLY A 59 16.46 -4.77 23.85
N THR A 60 17.31 -4.96 22.83
CA THR A 60 17.06 -4.42 21.49
C THR A 60 15.87 -5.14 20.84
N ILE A 61 14.89 -4.38 20.34
CA ILE A 61 13.76 -4.92 19.60
C ILE A 61 14.02 -4.83 18.09
N THR A 62 13.91 -5.95 17.40
CA THR A 62 13.92 -6.04 15.94
C THR A 62 12.50 -6.24 15.44
N TYR A 63 12.07 -5.40 14.49
CA TYR A 63 10.78 -5.51 13.82
C TYR A 63 10.98 -5.59 12.30
N THR A 64 10.46 -6.65 11.69
CA THR A 64 10.40 -6.83 10.24
C THR A 64 8.93 -7.01 9.87
N PRO A 65 8.23 -5.93 9.51
CA PRO A 65 6.80 -5.98 9.26
C PRO A 65 6.44 -6.92 8.10
N PRO A 66 5.20 -7.42 8.06
CA PRO A 66 4.76 -8.30 6.97
C PRO A 66 4.82 -7.57 5.63
N ASP A 67 5.29 -8.23 4.57
CA ASP A 67 5.39 -7.60 3.24
C ASP A 67 4.00 -7.14 2.72
N ARG A 68 3.94 -5.87 2.30
CA ARG A 68 2.76 -5.24 1.68
C ARG A 68 3.08 -4.64 0.31
N SER A 69 4.20 -5.03 -0.31
CA SER A 69 4.55 -4.65 -1.68
C SER A 69 3.46 -5.04 -2.68
N SER A 70 2.74 -6.13 -2.40
CA SER A 70 1.57 -6.57 -3.17
C SER A 70 0.40 -5.57 -3.15
N ARG A 71 0.38 -4.64 -2.19
CA ARG A 71 -0.57 -3.53 -2.08
C ARG A 71 0.01 -2.20 -2.54
N GLY A 72 1.22 -2.20 -3.12
CA GLY A 72 1.94 -0.98 -3.49
C GLY A 72 2.46 -0.18 -2.29
N LEU A 73 2.73 -0.86 -1.16
CA LEU A 73 3.26 -0.22 0.04
C LEU A 73 4.66 -0.77 0.37
N LEU A 74 5.55 0.12 0.77
CA LEU A 74 6.87 -0.19 1.31
C LEU A 74 6.97 0.24 2.76
N TRP A 75 7.68 -0.53 3.57
CA TRP A 75 7.97 -0.16 4.94
C TRP A 75 9.14 0.82 4.98
N ASP A 76 8.91 2.02 5.52
CA ASP A 76 10.00 2.92 5.89
C ASP A 76 10.42 2.64 7.34
N ALA A 77 11.58 1.99 7.50
CA ALA A 77 12.12 1.69 8.83
C ALA A 77 12.53 2.93 9.63
N ALA A 78 12.82 4.06 8.96
CA ALA A 78 13.19 5.30 9.65
C ALA A 78 11.97 5.95 10.31
N SER A 79 10.88 6.07 9.55
CA SER A 79 9.62 6.68 10.03
C SER A 79 8.67 5.69 10.70
N LYS A 80 8.91 4.38 10.55
CA LYS A 80 8.08 3.27 11.07
C LYS A 80 6.65 3.32 10.55
N THR A 81 6.53 3.64 9.28
CA THR A 81 5.25 3.78 8.60
C THR A 81 5.29 3.09 7.24
N TRP A 82 4.11 2.70 6.78
CA TRP A 82 3.91 2.22 5.44
C TRP A 82 3.77 3.41 4.49
N ILE A 83 4.67 3.51 3.51
CA ILE A 83 4.64 4.53 2.47
C ILE A 83 4.25 3.93 1.14
N VAL A 84 3.66 4.74 0.26
CA VAL A 84 3.31 4.30 -1.10
C VAL A 84 4.59 4.10 -1.92
N ASP A 85 4.67 2.96 -2.60
CA ASP A 85 5.75 2.63 -3.52
C ASP A 85 5.52 3.30 -4.88
N GLN A 86 6.25 4.39 -5.12
CA GLN A 86 6.26 5.11 -6.40
C GLN A 86 6.77 4.26 -7.57
N SER A 87 7.47 3.15 -7.28
CA SER A 87 7.95 2.21 -8.29
C SER A 87 7.11 0.94 -8.40
N SER A 88 5.92 0.91 -7.76
CA SER A 88 5.14 -0.32 -7.66
C SER A 88 4.68 -0.83 -9.03
N PRO A 89 5.07 -2.05 -9.43
CA PRO A 89 4.61 -2.64 -10.67
C PRO A 89 3.10 -2.94 -10.66
N ILE A 90 2.52 -3.14 -9.48
CA ILE A 90 1.09 -3.44 -9.32
C ILE A 90 0.25 -2.18 -9.52
N LEU A 91 0.64 -1.06 -8.90
CA LEU A 91 -0.02 0.22 -9.13
C LEU A 91 0.13 0.64 -10.61
N ALA A 92 1.32 0.45 -11.18
CA ALA A 92 1.57 0.72 -12.60
C ALA A 92 0.72 -0.14 -13.55
N ALA A 93 0.51 -1.42 -13.21
CA ALA A 93 -0.38 -2.29 -13.96
C ALA A 93 -1.83 -1.79 -13.89
N ALA A 94 -2.34 -1.47 -12.69
CA ALA A 94 -3.71 -1.00 -12.51
C ALA A 94 -4.01 0.27 -13.32
N VAL A 95 -3.08 1.24 -13.35
CA VAL A 95 -3.24 2.45 -14.17
C VAL A 95 -3.23 2.13 -15.67
N ARG A 96 -2.36 1.22 -16.13
CA ARG A 96 -2.33 0.80 -17.54
C ARG A 96 -3.59 0.05 -17.94
N ASP A 97 -4.14 -0.76 -17.05
CA ASP A 97 -5.41 -1.46 -17.29
C ASP A 97 -6.57 -0.46 -17.47
N GLU A 98 -6.62 0.59 -16.65
CA GLU A 98 -7.62 1.66 -16.79
C GLU A 98 -7.44 2.44 -18.10
N ARG A 99 -6.19 2.76 -18.47
CA ARG A 99 -5.88 3.36 -19.79
C ARG A 99 -6.39 2.48 -20.92
N ASP A 100 -6.11 1.18 -20.87
CA ASP A 100 -6.49 0.24 -21.91
C ASP A 100 -8.02 0.08 -21.98
N ARG A 101 -8.71 0.12 -20.83
CA ARG A 101 -10.18 0.15 -20.75
C ARG A 101 -10.76 1.39 -21.42
N LEU A 102 -10.20 2.58 -21.16
CA LEU A 102 -10.65 3.84 -21.76
C LEU A 102 -10.37 3.89 -23.27
N LEU A 103 -9.20 3.41 -23.71
CA LEU A 103 -8.87 3.28 -25.13
C LEU A 103 -9.83 2.31 -25.84
N ALA A 104 -10.17 1.18 -25.23
CA ALA A 104 -11.14 0.24 -25.81
C ALA A 104 -12.55 0.84 -25.91
N ALA A 105 -12.98 1.60 -24.89
CA ALA A 105 -14.30 2.23 -24.86
C ALA A 105 -14.52 3.24 -26.00
N CYS A 106 -13.47 3.94 -26.42
CA CYS A 106 -13.53 4.94 -27.49
C CYS A 106 -12.99 4.42 -28.85
N ASP A 107 -12.75 3.13 -29.01
CA ASP A 107 -12.14 2.59 -30.24
C ASP A 107 -13.03 2.79 -31.48
N TRP A 108 -14.35 2.70 -31.29
CA TRP A 108 -15.35 2.92 -32.34
C TRP A 108 -15.26 4.32 -32.99
N THR A 109 -14.79 5.33 -32.25
CA THR A 109 -14.68 6.72 -32.73
C THR A 109 -13.66 6.86 -33.87
N GLN A 110 -12.71 5.93 -33.96
CA GLN A 110 -11.60 5.94 -34.91
C GLN A 110 -11.87 5.10 -36.16
N MET A 111 -13.01 4.40 -36.21
CA MET A 111 -13.33 3.57 -37.37
C MET A 111 -13.71 4.43 -38.59
N PRO A 112 -13.37 4.00 -39.83
CA PRO A 112 -13.71 4.76 -41.04
C PRO A 112 -15.23 4.94 -41.28
N ASP A 113 -16.06 4.08 -40.70
CA ASP A 113 -17.52 4.11 -40.74
C ASP A 113 -18.15 4.79 -39.51
N SER A 114 -17.33 5.42 -38.65
CA SER A 114 -17.80 6.19 -37.51
C SER A 114 -18.76 7.30 -37.96
N PRO A 115 -19.91 7.49 -37.26
CA PRO A 115 -20.88 8.53 -37.61
C PRO A 115 -20.41 9.95 -37.23
N LEU A 116 -19.23 10.10 -36.63
CA LEU A 116 -18.68 11.37 -36.18
C LEU A 116 -18.22 12.23 -37.36
N ASP A 117 -18.35 13.55 -37.22
CA ASP A 117 -17.68 14.47 -38.12
C ASP A 117 -16.17 14.52 -37.87
N ALA A 118 -15.45 15.16 -38.78
CA ALA A 118 -13.99 15.21 -38.75
C ALA A 118 -13.44 15.94 -37.52
N ASP A 119 -14.14 16.96 -37.01
CA ASP A 119 -13.68 17.76 -35.88
C ASP A 119 -13.83 16.95 -34.58
N THR A 120 -14.97 16.28 -34.39
CA THR A 120 -15.19 15.39 -33.24
C THR A 120 -14.23 14.19 -33.29
N GLN A 121 -14.01 13.59 -34.46
CA GLN A 121 -13.04 12.50 -34.60
C GLN A 121 -11.60 12.95 -34.26
N ALA A 122 -11.22 14.18 -34.62
CA ALA A 122 -9.92 14.75 -34.25
C ALA A 122 -9.81 14.96 -32.72
N ALA A 123 -10.87 15.43 -32.05
CA ALA A 123 -10.89 15.55 -30.59
C ALA A 123 -10.70 14.19 -29.90
N TRP A 124 -11.37 13.15 -30.38
CA TRP A 124 -11.17 11.77 -29.91
C TRP A 124 -9.77 11.23 -30.16
N THR A 125 -9.15 11.60 -31.28
CA THR A 125 -7.75 11.26 -31.58
C THR A 125 -6.81 11.88 -30.54
N ALA A 126 -6.99 13.17 -30.22
CA ALA A 126 -6.21 13.86 -29.21
C ALA A 126 -6.41 13.26 -27.80
N TYR A 127 -7.66 12.97 -27.43
CA TYR A 127 -7.99 12.29 -26.18
C TYR A 127 -7.27 10.94 -26.04
N ARG A 128 -7.32 10.11 -27.10
CA ARG A 128 -6.65 8.80 -27.12
C ARG A 128 -5.12 8.93 -27.04
N GLN A 129 -4.54 9.99 -27.60
CA GLN A 129 -3.12 10.24 -27.43
C GLN A 129 -2.80 10.61 -25.97
N ALA A 130 -3.57 11.52 -25.37
CA ALA A 130 -3.39 11.89 -23.98
C ALA A 130 -3.52 10.69 -23.02
N LEU A 131 -4.43 9.75 -23.30
CA LEU A 131 -4.49 8.47 -22.57
C LEU A 131 -3.21 7.65 -22.68
N ARG A 132 -2.62 7.57 -23.89
CA ARG A 132 -1.36 6.83 -24.10
C ARG A 132 -0.18 7.46 -23.38
N ASP A 133 -0.22 8.76 -23.18
CA ASP A 133 0.82 9.54 -22.52
C ASP A 133 0.70 9.48 -20.98
N VAL A 134 -0.38 8.92 -20.41
CA VAL A 134 -0.59 8.79 -18.95
C VAL A 134 0.61 8.15 -18.21
N PRO A 135 1.23 7.05 -18.70
CA PRO A 135 2.39 6.47 -18.04
C PRO A 135 3.65 7.35 -18.04
N GLU A 136 3.68 8.42 -18.82
CA GLU A 136 4.79 9.39 -18.90
C GLU A 136 4.58 10.59 -17.97
N GLN A 137 3.40 10.68 -17.33
CA GLN A 137 3.09 11.79 -16.42
C GLN A 137 3.97 11.78 -15.16
N PRO A 138 4.34 12.97 -14.65
CA PRO A 138 4.97 13.07 -13.35
C PRO A 138 4.01 12.56 -12.26
N GLY A 139 4.48 11.63 -11.44
CA GLY A 139 3.67 11.02 -10.38
C GLY A 139 3.08 9.66 -10.74
N PHE A 140 3.23 9.18 -11.99
CA PHE A 140 2.90 7.80 -12.33
C PHE A 140 3.73 6.82 -11.47
N PRO A 141 3.11 5.75 -10.90
CA PRO A 141 1.71 5.33 -11.06
C PRO A 141 0.79 5.79 -9.92
N VAL A 142 1.27 6.63 -9.00
CA VAL A 142 0.57 6.96 -7.73
C VAL A 142 -0.39 8.14 -7.88
N SER A 143 -0.04 9.11 -8.72
CA SER A 143 -0.84 10.30 -9.01
C SER A 143 -0.86 10.51 -10.52
N VAL A 144 -2.04 10.33 -11.12
CA VAL A 144 -2.24 10.47 -12.57
C VAL A 144 -3.44 11.36 -12.83
N GLU A 145 -3.31 12.24 -13.82
CA GLU A 145 -4.38 13.10 -14.31
C GLU A 145 -4.95 12.49 -15.58
N TRP A 146 -6.23 12.13 -15.55
CA TRP A 146 -6.91 11.56 -16.70
C TRP A 146 -7.45 12.68 -17.60
N PRO A 147 -7.28 12.59 -18.93
CA PRO A 147 -7.87 13.56 -19.84
C PRO A 147 -9.41 13.50 -19.76
N GLU A 148 -10.06 14.63 -20.00
CA GLU A 148 -11.52 14.71 -20.08
C GLU A 148 -12.02 14.14 -21.42
N GLU A 149 -13.11 13.38 -21.36
CA GLU A 149 -13.75 12.78 -22.53
C GLU A 149 -14.36 13.86 -23.43
N PRO A 150 -14.15 13.80 -24.76
CA PRO A 150 -14.81 14.71 -25.70
C PRO A 150 -16.33 14.51 -25.74
N ALA A 151 -17.05 15.57 -26.13
CA ALA A 151 -18.51 15.55 -26.32
C ALA A 151 -18.95 14.95 -27.66
#